data_AF-A0A971G7M3-F1
#
_entry.id   AF-A0A971G7M3-F1
#
_cell.length_a   1.000
_cell.length_b   1.000
_cell.length_c   1.000
_cell.angle_alpha   90.00
_cell.angle_beta   90.00
_cell.angle_gamma   90.00
#
_symmetry.space_group_name_H-M   'P 1'
#
loop_
_entity.id
_entity.type
_entity.pdbx_description
1 polymer ?
#
loop_
_entity_poly.entity_id
_entity_poly.type
_entity_poly.pdbx_seq_one_letter_code
_entity_poly.pdbx_strand_id
1 'polypeptide(L)'
;MIRVLVWYENRPLPEAVQLEHQVYPKGIHGALGELFRLEGDMEVRTATMQDEEQGLSDVALQWADVLVYYGHKYWREIALDRVDAAQKRVLEGMGLVLLHSSHASLLFSRMMGTRTQCLRWREGRATSAQRAAGAVVPENDGEWQRVWLVSPSHPIAQGFNGESFLIPKDESYGEYFEI
;
A
#
# COMPACT_ATOMS: atom_id res chain seq x y z
N MET A 1 17.76 -16.72 -0.15
CA MET A 1 16.72 -16.22 -1.05
C MET A 1 15.55 -15.81 -0.18
N ILE A 2 15.16 -14.54 -0.21
CA ILE A 2 14.09 -13.96 0.61
C ILE A 2 12.77 -14.19 -0.12
N ARG A 3 11.76 -14.75 0.55
CA ARG A 3 10.44 -15.01 -0.02
C ARG A 3 9.53 -13.82 0.24
N VAL A 4 9.20 -13.08 -0.81
CA VAL A 4 8.36 -11.88 -0.74
C VAL A 4 6.96 -12.20 -1.26
N LEU A 5 5.97 -12.04 -0.40
CA LEU A 5 4.56 -12.08 -0.78
C LEU A 5 4.05 -10.66 -0.98
N VAL A 6 3.70 -10.31 -2.22
CA VAL A 6 3.09 -9.03 -2.57
C VAL A 6 1.58 -9.20 -2.61
N TRP A 7 0.89 -8.62 -1.62
CA TRP A 7 -0.56 -8.68 -1.49
C TRP A 7 -1.21 -7.36 -1.90
N TYR A 8 -2.25 -7.44 -2.73
CA TYR A 8 -3.04 -6.28 -3.17
C TYR A 8 -4.55 -6.50 -2.99
N GLU A 9 -5.26 -5.51 -2.48
CA GLU A 9 -6.73 -5.53 -2.35
C GLU A 9 -7.43 -5.84 -3.70
N ASN A 10 -6.87 -5.38 -4.83
CA ASN A 10 -7.34 -5.68 -6.20
C ASN A 10 -8.84 -5.52 -6.42
N ARG A 11 -9.39 -4.48 -5.80
CA ARG A 11 -10.79 -4.09 -5.92
C ARG A 11 -10.87 -2.56 -5.97
N PRO A 12 -10.49 -1.92 -7.08
CA PRO A 12 -10.69 -0.49 -7.25
C PRO A 12 -12.17 -0.11 -7.19
N LEU A 13 -12.44 1.15 -6.88
CA LEU A 13 -13.76 1.73 -7.04
C LEU A 13 -14.20 1.65 -8.52
N PRO A 14 -15.50 1.48 -8.83
CA PRO A 14 -15.99 1.33 -10.21
C PRO A 14 -15.49 2.41 -11.17
N GLU A 15 -15.41 3.66 -10.71
CA GLU A 15 -14.91 4.80 -11.46
C GLU A 15 -13.41 4.74 -11.78
N ALA A 16 -12.61 4.06 -10.96
CA ALA A 16 -11.16 3.98 -11.09
C ALA A 16 -10.68 2.74 -11.88
N VAL A 17 -11.53 1.73 -12.08
CA VAL A 17 -11.18 0.44 -12.72
C VAL A 17 -10.44 0.65 -14.06
N GLN A 18 -10.98 1.49 -14.94
CA GLN A 18 -10.40 1.70 -16.28
C GLN A 18 -9.03 2.37 -16.22
N LEU A 19 -8.90 3.42 -15.40
CA LEU A 19 -7.64 4.16 -15.26
C LEU A 19 -6.57 3.29 -14.60
N GLU A 20 -6.92 2.59 -13.52
CA GLU A 20 -5.99 1.67 -12.86
C GLU A 20 -5.48 0.61 -13.83
N HIS A 21 -6.35 -0.02 -14.62
CA HIS A 21 -5.93 -1.01 -15.60
C HIS A 21 -5.04 -0.41 -16.71
N GLN A 22 -5.26 0.85 -17.10
CA GLN A 22 -4.39 1.52 -18.06
C GLN A 22 -2.97 1.74 -17.52
N VAL A 23 -2.85 2.10 -16.24
CA VAL A 23 -1.57 2.37 -15.57
C VAL A 23 -0.88 1.06 -15.14
N TYR A 24 -1.65 0.12 -14.61
CA TYR A 24 -1.22 -1.17 -14.09
C TYR A 24 -2.00 -2.31 -14.76
N PRO A 25 -1.63 -2.73 -15.99
CA PRO A 25 -2.35 -3.78 -16.73
C PRO A 25 -2.38 -5.14 -16.06
N LYS A 26 -1.47 -5.39 -15.11
CA LYS A 26 -1.39 -6.61 -14.29
C LYS A 26 -1.76 -6.35 -12.83
N GLY A 27 -2.44 -5.23 -12.55
CA GLY A 27 -2.70 -4.70 -11.21
C GLY A 27 -1.44 -4.20 -10.50
N ILE A 28 -1.65 -3.49 -9.38
CA ILE A 28 -0.55 -2.91 -8.58
C ILE A 28 0.39 -4.00 -8.06
N HIS A 29 -0.15 -5.14 -7.60
CA HIS A 29 0.65 -6.32 -7.22
C HIS A 29 1.56 -6.84 -8.34
N GLY A 30 1.12 -6.77 -9.61
CA GLY A 30 1.93 -7.17 -10.75
C GLY A 30 3.14 -6.27 -10.92
N ALA A 31 2.93 -4.94 -10.87
CA ALA A 31 4.01 -3.96 -10.98
C ALA A 31 5.00 -4.05 -9.80
N LEU A 32 4.49 -4.14 -8.56
CA LEU A 32 5.32 -4.36 -7.37
C LEU A 32 6.06 -5.70 -7.46
N GLY A 33 5.39 -6.76 -7.90
CA GLY A 33 5.99 -8.08 -8.06
C GLY A 33 7.11 -8.09 -9.10
N GLU A 34 6.96 -7.38 -10.22
CA GLU A 34 8.03 -7.17 -11.20
C GLU A 34 9.21 -6.39 -10.60
N LEU A 35 8.95 -5.32 -9.84
CA LEU A 35 9.98 -4.55 -9.15
C LEU A 35 10.83 -5.41 -8.22
N PHE A 36 10.21 -6.17 -7.31
CA PHE A 36 10.96 -7.00 -6.36
C PHE A 36 11.69 -8.17 -7.03
N ARG A 37 11.24 -8.66 -8.19
CA ARG A 37 11.94 -9.71 -8.96
C ARG A 37 13.24 -9.22 -9.62
N LEU A 38 13.44 -7.91 -9.73
CA LEU A 38 14.72 -7.37 -10.23
C LEU A 38 15.87 -7.66 -9.25
N GLU A 39 15.56 -7.87 -7.98
CA GLU A 39 16.53 -8.25 -6.96
C GLU A 39 16.86 -9.74 -7.05
N GLY A 40 18.12 -10.06 -7.34
CA GLY A 40 18.57 -11.43 -7.64
C GLY A 40 18.51 -12.41 -6.47
N ASP A 41 18.23 -11.94 -5.25
CA ASP A 41 18.13 -12.74 -4.04
C ASP A 41 16.68 -12.87 -3.51
N MET A 42 15.67 -12.46 -4.28
CA MET A 42 14.26 -12.53 -3.90
C MET A 42 13.45 -13.54 -4.75
N GLU A 43 12.65 -14.36 -4.08
CA GLU A 43 11.57 -15.15 -4.72
C GLU A 43 10.25 -14.44 -4.45
N VAL A 44 9.50 -14.09 -5.50
CA VAL A 44 8.32 -13.22 -5.36
C VAL A 44 7.04 -13.91 -5.83
N ARG A 45 6.06 -13.98 -4.91
CA ARG A 45 4.68 -14.37 -5.20
C ARG A 45 3.76 -13.18 -5.05
N THR A 46 2.66 -13.19 -5.79
CA THR A 46 1.60 -12.19 -5.66
C THR A 46 0.32 -12.88 -5.20
N ALA A 47 -0.48 -12.18 -4.41
CA ALA A 47 -1.82 -12.62 -4.01
C ALA A 47 -2.76 -11.41 -3.93
N THR A 48 -4.05 -11.66 -3.97
CA THR A 48 -5.07 -10.63 -3.91
C THR A 48 -6.23 -10.98 -2.98
N MET A 49 -7.01 -9.97 -2.57
CA MET A 49 -8.23 -10.19 -1.79
C MET A 49 -9.25 -11.11 -2.49
N GLN A 50 -9.17 -11.25 -3.82
CA GLN A 50 -10.10 -12.07 -4.60
C GLN A 50 -9.70 -13.56 -4.65
N ASP A 51 -8.51 -13.90 -4.16
CA ASP A 51 -8.04 -15.28 -4.10
C ASP A 51 -8.68 -16.04 -2.93
N GLU A 52 -8.50 -17.37 -2.91
CA GLU A 52 -8.91 -18.20 -1.77
C GLU A 52 -8.29 -17.67 -0.46
N GLU A 53 -9.08 -17.68 0.62
CA GLU A 53 -8.68 -17.10 1.91
C GLU A 53 -8.20 -15.63 1.79
N GLN A 54 -8.73 -14.91 0.80
CA GLN A 54 -8.39 -13.52 0.46
C GLN A 54 -6.90 -13.32 0.18
N GLY A 55 -6.21 -14.36 -0.32
CA GLY A 55 -4.78 -14.32 -0.63
C GLY A 55 -3.86 -14.33 0.59
N LEU A 56 -4.43 -14.53 1.79
CA LEU A 56 -3.72 -14.60 3.08
C LEU A 56 -3.93 -15.97 3.73
N SER A 57 -3.83 -17.04 2.93
CA SER A 57 -3.87 -18.42 3.44
C SER A 57 -2.69 -18.69 4.37
N ASP A 58 -2.86 -19.66 5.28
CA ASP A 58 -1.77 -20.11 6.15
C ASP A 58 -0.55 -20.57 5.35
N VAL A 59 -0.78 -21.23 4.21
CA VAL A 59 0.28 -21.68 3.31
C VAL A 59 1.05 -20.50 2.72
N ALA A 60 0.35 -19.44 2.28
CA ALA A 60 0.99 -18.24 1.73
C ALA A 60 1.79 -17.49 2.81
N LEU A 61 1.22 -17.33 4.00
CA LEU A 61 1.84 -16.62 5.12
C LEU A 61 3.00 -17.40 5.78
N GLN A 62 2.98 -18.74 5.75
CA GLN A 62 4.12 -19.57 6.18
C GLN A 62 5.24 -19.59 5.13
N TRP A 63 4.87 -19.44 3.86
CA TRP A 63 5.84 -19.32 2.79
C TRP A 63 6.55 -17.95 2.77
N ALA A 64 5.90 -16.87 3.19
CA ALA A 64 6.48 -15.54 3.15
C ALA A 64 7.52 -15.31 4.27
N ASP A 65 8.67 -14.72 3.90
CA ASP A 65 9.61 -14.09 4.82
C ASP A 65 9.25 -12.61 5.01
N VAL A 66 8.73 -11.96 3.96
CA VAL A 66 8.23 -10.58 3.97
C VAL A 66 6.86 -10.50 3.30
N LEU A 67 5.91 -9.84 3.95
CA LEU A 67 4.63 -9.45 3.37
C LEU A 67 4.68 -7.97 2.96
N VAL A 68 4.51 -7.70 1.67
CA VAL A 68 4.27 -6.36 1.13
C VAL A 68 2.77 -6.21 0.95
N TYR A 69 2.17 -5.21 1.58
CA TYR A 69 0.72 -5.07 1.68
C TYR A 69 0.26 -3.73 1.11
N TYR A 70 -0.64 -3.79 0.13
CA TYR A 70 -1.34 -2.64 -0.42
C TYR A 70 -2.86 -2.86 -0.33
N GLY A 71 -3.57 -2.04 0.43
CA GLY A 71 -5.04 -2.01 0.45
C GLY A 71 -5.58 -0.59 0.53
N HIS A 72 -6.85 -0.39 0.17
CA HIS A 72 -7.41 0.95 0.04
C HIS A 72 -8.85 1.08 0.55
N LYS A 73 -9.86 0.64 -0.20
CA LYS A 73 -11.26 1.00 0.08
C LYS A 73 -11.97 -0.07 0.90
N TYR A 74 -11.68 -1.32 0.60
CA TYR A 74 -12.38 -2.50 1.11
C TYR A 74 -11.67 -3.16 2.30
N TRP A 75 -10.76 -2.44 2.95
CA TRP A 75 -9.97 -2.94 4.09
C TRP A 75 -10.79 -3.49 5.26
N ARG A 76 -12.05 -3.05 5.42
CA ARG A 76 -12.97 -3.55 6.47
C ARG A 76 -13.56 -4.92 6.15
N GLU A 77 -13.45 -5.36 4.89
CA GLU A 77 -13.98 -6.62 4.39
C GLU A 77 -12.93 -7.74 4.41
N ILE A 78 -11.69 -7.45 4.83
CA ILE A 78 -10.70 -8.48 5.11
C ILE A 78 -11.14 -9.23 6.37
N ALA A 79 -11.26 -10.55 6.27
CA ALA A 79 -11.74 -11.40 7.33
C ALA A 79 -10.79 -11.34 8.53
N LEU A 80 -11.37 -11.22 9.73
CA LEU A 80 -10.60 -10.96 10.95
C LEU A 80 -9.60 -12.07 11.25
N ASP A 81 -9.94 -13.32 10.96
CA ASP A 81 -9.07 -14.48 11.12
C ASP A 81 -7.84 -14.41 10.18
N ARG A 82 -8.00 -13.85 8.97
CA ARG A 82 -6.86 -13.59 8.06
C ARG A 82 -5.95 -12.49 8.58
N VAL A 83 -6.55 -11.43 9.14
CA VAL A 83 -5.78 -10.35 9.80
C VAL A 83 -5.04 -10.90 11.03
N ASP A 84 -5.69 -11.73 11.85
CA ASP A 84 -5.09 -12.42 13.02
C ASP A 84 -3.91 -13.30 12.59
N ALA A 85 -4.09 -14.10 11.52
CA ALA A 85 -3.04 -14.97 10.99
C ALA A 85 -1.83 -14.16 10.49
N ALA A 86 -2.05 -13.11 9.70
CA ALA A 86 -0.99 -12.24 9.21
C ALA A 86 -0.25 -11.53 10.37
N GLN A 87 -1.00 -10.97 11.32
CA GLN A 87 -0.42 -10.33 12.51
C GLN A 87 0.44 -11.30 13.31
N LYS A 88 -0.06 -12.51 13.58
CA LYS A 88 0.69 -13.56 14.29
C LYS A 88 2.02 -13.85 13.61
N ARG A 89 2.02 -13.99 12.28
CA ARG A 89 3.25 -14.24 11.51
C ARG A 89 4.24 -13.09 11.60
N VAL A 90 3.77 -11.85 11.58
CA VAL A 90 4.62 -10.66 11.79
C VAL A 90 5.24 -10.66 13.18
N LEU A 91 4.46 -10.95 14.22
CA LEU A 91 4.95 -11.07 15.60
C LEU A 91 5.92 -12.25 15.79
N GLU A 92 5.83 -13.27 14.94
CA GLU A 92 6.77 -14.40 14.88
C GLU A 92 8.03 -14.11 14.04
N GLY A 93 8.17 -12.91 13.48
CA GLY A 93 9.38 -12.45 12.78
C GLY A 93 9.25 -12.32 11.26
N MET A 94 8.07 -12.52 10.67
CA MET A 94 7.84 -12.17 9.26
C MET A 94 7.92 -10.65 9.07
N GLY A 95 8.66 -10.18 8.08
CA GLY A 95 8.72 -8.76 7.73
C GLY A 95 7.38 -8.24 7.22
N LEU A 96 7.09 -6.96 7.46
CA LEU A 96 5.89 -6.28 6.96
C LEU A 96 6.25 -4.93 6.34
N VAL A 97 5.83 -4.72 5.10
CA VAL A 97 5.93 -3.43 4.39
C VAL A 97 4.52 -3.00 3.99
N LEU A 98 4.03 -1.92 4.59
CA LEU A 98 2.71 -1.36 4.30
C LEU A 98 2.86 -0.16 3.36
N LEU A 99 2.02 -0.11 2.33
CA LEU A 99 2.12 0.90 1.27
C LEU A 99 0.89 1.81 1.27
N HIS A 100 1.13 3.13 1.23
CA HIS A 100 0.13 4.16 0.96
C HIS A 100 -1.12 4.03 1.85
N SER A 101 -2.31 3.85 1.26
CA SER A 101 -3.61 3.75 1.94
C SER A 101 -3.77 2.54 2.86
N SER A 102 -2.78 1.64 2.88
CA SER A 102 -2.69 0.56 3.89
C SER A 102 -2.58 1.09 5.32
N HIS A 103 -2.32 2.38 5.51
CA HIS A 103 -2.46 3.01 6.82
C HIS A 103 -3.87 2.80 7.42
N ALA A 104 -4.91 2.66 6.59
CA ALA A 104 -6.27 2.39 7.06
C ALA A 104 -6.54 0.90 7.34
N SER A 105 -5.61 -0.01 7.02
CA SER A 105 -5.83 -1.45 7.15
C SER A 105 -6.01 -1.89 8.61
N LEU A 106 -6.83 -2.93 8.81
CA LEU A 106 -6.96 -3.59 10.12
C LEU A 106 -5.62 -4.15 10.61
N LEU A 107 -4.79 -4.66 9.69
CA LEU A 107 -3.47 -5.18 10.02
C LEU A 107 -2.58 -4.08 10.61
N PHE A 108 -2.50 -2.90 9.97
CA PHE A 108 -1.67 -1.81 10.49
C PHE A 108 -2.20 -1.25 11.82
N SER A 109 -3.51 -1.01 11.92
CA SER A 109 -4.12 -0.52 13.16
C SER A 109 -3.86 -1.46 14.34
N ARG A 110 -3.90 -2.79 14.11
CA ARG A 110 -3.57 -3.77 15.14
C ARG A 110 -2.09 -3.82 15.51
N MET A 111 -1.20 -3.59 14.55
CA MET A 111 0.24 -3.53 14.83
C MET A 111 0.63 -2.29 15.64
N MET A 112 -0.03 -1.15 15.40
CA MET A 112 0.26 0.12 16.09
C MET A 112 -0.54 0.30 17.38
N GLY A 113 -1.73 -0.31 17.50
CA GLY A 113 -2.63 -0.12 18.64
C GLY A 113 -3.37 1.23 18.63
N THR A 114 -3.39 1.91 17.48
CA THR A 114 -3.96 3.24 17.27
C THR A 114 -4.95 3.25 16.10
N ARG A 115 -5.69 4.35 15.93
CA ARG A 115 -6.65 4.54 14.83
C ARG A 115 -5.93 5.04 13.58
N THR A 116 -5.09 4.20 13.01
CA THR A 116 -4.24 4.55 11.86
C THR A 116 -5.01 4.94 10.59
N GLN A 117 -6.31 4.70 10.53
CA GLN A 117 -7.20 5.24 9.49
C GLN A 117 -7.51 6.75 9.65
N CYS A 118 -7.18 7.35 10.79
CA CYS A 118 -7.44 8.75 11.11
C CYS A 118 -6.23 9.63 10.76
N LEU A 119 -6.26 10.19 9.54
CA LEU A 119 -5.35 11.24 9.08
C LEU A 119 -6.09 12.25 8.20
N ARG A 120 -5.46 13.40 7.95
CA ARG A 120 -5.95 14.33 6.92
C ARG A 120 -5.44 13.88 5.57
N TRP A 121 -6.32 13.81 4.58
CA TRP A 121 -5.92 13.49 3.21
C TRP A 121 -6.55 14.46 2.22
N ARG A 122 -5.91 14.60 1.07
CA ARG A 122 -6.41 15.40 -0.05
C ARG A 122 -5.89 14.83 -1.37
N GLU A 123 -6.81 14.59 -2.29
CA GLU A 123 -6.53 14.10 -3.63
C GLU A 123 -6.90 15.21 -4.62
N GLY A 124 -5.93 16.01 -5.05
CA GLY A 124 -6.18 17.18 -5.88
C GLY A 124 -6.86 18.35 -5.15
N ARG A 125 -6.91 19.50 -5.83
CA ARG A 125 -7.34 20.80 -5.31
C ARG A 125 -8.85 20.96 -5.23
N ALA A 126 -9.61 20.03 -5.78
CA ALA A 126 -11.06 20.01 -5.69
C ALA A 126 -11.53 19.73 -4.24
N THR A 127 -12.31 20.65 -3.67
CA THR A 127 -13.01 20.39 -2.41
C THR A 127 -14.07 19.30 -2.57
N SER A 128 -14.40 18.61 -1.48
CA SER A 128 -15.50 17.64 -1.46
C SER A 128 -16.84 18.26 -1.90
N ALA A 129 -17.06 19.54 -1.60
CA ALA A 129 -18.24 20.29 -2.03
C ALA A 129 -18.26 20.51 -3.56
N GLN A 130 -17.12 20.79 -4.18
CA GLN A 130 -17.01 20.91 -5.64
C GLN A 130 -17.22 19.56 -6.34
N ARG A 131 -16.65 18.48 -5.80
CA ARG A 131 -16.91 17.12 -6.30
C ARG A 131 -18.39 16.75 -6.19
N ALA A 132 -19.03 17.05 -5.05
CA ALA A 132 -20.46 16.81 -4.83
C ALA A 132 -21.37 17.67 -5.73
N ALA A 133 -20.91 18.85 -6.15
CA ALA A 133 -21.60 19.72 -7.11
C ALA A 133 -21.43 19.29 -8.58
N GLY A 134 -20.78 18.15 -8.84
CA GLY A 134 -20.56 17.63 -10.18
C GLY A 134 -19.47 18.36 -10.97
N ALA A 135 -18.57 19.09 -10.29
CA ALA A 135 -17.44 19.72 -10.95
C ALA A 135 -16.51 18.63 -11.52
N VAL A 136 -16.26 18.69 -12.83
CA VAL A 136 -15.22 17.90 -13.47
C VAL A 136 -13.88 18.57 -13.16
N VAL A 137 -13.20 18.08 -12.13
CA VAL A 137 -11.86 18.50 -11.77
C VAL A 137 -10.90 17.37 -12.14
N PRO A 138 -9.74 17.64 -12.77
CA PRO A 138 -8.80 16.58 -13.08
C PRO A 138 -8.38 15.87 -11.79
N GLU A 139 -8.35 14.53 -11.79
CA GLU A 139 -7.76 13.77 -10.70
C GLU A 139 -6.29 14.21 -10.50
N ASN A 140 -5.91 14.47 -9.24
CA ASN A 140 -4.58 14.95 -8.85
C ASN A 140 -4.11 16.22 -9.60
N ASP A 141 -4.96 17.25 -9.69
CA ASP A 141 -4.62 18.53 -10.31
C ASP A 141 -3.60 19.36 -9.50
N GLY A 142 -2.32 19.00 -9.64
CA GLY A 142 -1.20 19.85 -9.26
C GLY A 142 -0.78 19.75 -7.80
N GLU A 143 -1.02 18.60 -7.16
CA GLU A 143 -0.36 18.23 -5.92
C GLU A 143 0.88 17.42 -6.21
N TRP A 144 2.03 17.98 -5.86
CA TRP A 144 3.31 17.29 -5.92
C TRP A 144 3.77 17.01 -4.49
N GLN A 145 4.50 15.93 -4.31
CA GLN A 145 5.17 15.63 -3.06
C GLN A 145 6.68 15.73 -3.23
N ARG A 146 7.35 16.23 -2.20
CA ARG A 146 8.80 16.09 -2.04
C ARG A 146 9.06 15.22 -0.83
N VAL A 147 9.72 14.09 -1.06
CA VAL A 147 10.12 13.17 0.00
C VAL A 147 11.57 13.47 0.34
N TRP A 148 11.81 13.95 1.56
CA TRP A 148 13.14 14.28 2.06
C TRP A 148 13.77 13.08 2.77
N LEU A 149 15.04 12.83 2.49
CA LEU A 149 15.83 11.84 3.18
C LEU A 149 16.31 12.41 4.53
N VAL A 150 15.75 11.90 5.62
CA VAL A 150 16.11 12.32 6.98
C VAL A 150 17.08 11.38 7.69
N SER A 151 17.30 10.18 7.13
CA SER A 151 18.22 9.17 7.67
C SER A 151 19.09 8.57 6.56
N PRO A 152 20.11 9.30 6.08
CA PRO A 152 20.86 8.91 4.89
C PRO A 152 21.76 7.68 5.07
N SER A 153 22.10 7.29 6.30
CA SER A 153 22.89 6.08 6.58
C SER A 153 22.04 4.81 6.70
N HIS A 154 20.72 4.91 6.61
CA HIS A 154 19.83 3.75 6.74
C HIS A 154 19.91 2.84 5.50
N PRO A 155 19.90 1.49 5.64
CA PRO A 155 19.98 0.58 4.49
C PRO A 155 18.91 0.80 3.41
N ILE A 156 17.69 1.22 3.78
CA ILE A 156 16.63 1.58 2.83
C ILE A 156 17.04 2.72 1.89
N ALA A 157 17.91 3.62 2.34
CA ALA A 157 18.39 4.76 1.54
C ALA A 157 19.64 4.41 0.71
N GLN A 158 20.14 3.17 0.77
CA GLN A 158 21.33 2.76 0.04
C GLN A 158 21.15 2.98 -1.48
N GLY A 159 22.13 3.63 -2.10
CA GLY A 159 22.10 3.95 -3.55
C GLY A 159 21.33 5.24 -3.89
N PHE A 160 20.64 5.86 -2.93
CA PHE A 160 20.03 7.17 -3.14
C PHE A 160 21.07 8.29 -2.95
N ASN A 161 21.32 9.06 -4.00
CA ASN A 161 22.37 10.10 -4.02
C ASN A 161 21.83 11.52 -3.81
N GLY A 162 20.53 11.69 -3.58
CA GLY A 162 19.90 12.99 -3.37
C GLY A 162 19.60 13.29 -1.89
N GLU A 163 19.19 14.53 -1.60
CA GLU A 163 18.58 14.89 -0.32
C GLU A 163 17.06 14.68 -0.32
N SER A 164 16.46 14.65 -1.51
CA SER A 164 15.03 14.43 -1.71
C SER A 164 14.73 14.01 -3.14
N PHE A 165 13.53 13.47 -3.36
CA PHE A 165 12.96 13.27 -4.70
C PHE A 165 11.55 13.86 -4.79
N LEU A 166 11.11 14.12 -6.01
CA LEU A 166 9.80 14.69 -6.30
C LEU A 166 8.88 13.62 -6.89
N ILE A 167 7.66 13.51 -6.35
CA ILE A 167 6.55 12.79 -6.96
C ILE A 167 5.65 13.85 -7.60
N PRO A 168 5.58 13.93 -8.95
CA PRO A 168 4.90 15.04 -9.63
C PRO A 168 3.39 15.10 -9.38
N LYS A 169 2.78 13.97 -9.08
CA LYS A 169 1.34 13.81 -8.80
C LYS A 169 1.16 12.73 -7.75
N ASP A 170 0.60 13.09 -6.60
CA ASP A 170 0.23 12.12 -5.55
C ASP A 170 -0.87 12.67 -4.65
N GLU A 171 -1.57 11.78 -3.96
CA GLU A 171 -2.50 12.12 -2.88
C GLU A 171 -1.69 12.56 -1.65
N SER A 172 -2.05 13.71 -1.05
CA SER A 172 -1.36 14.23 0.13
C SER A 172 -1.94 13.66 1.42
N TYR A 173 -1.09 13.08 2.28
CA TYR A 173 -1.41 12.79 3.67
C TYR A 173 -0.81 13.83 4.60
N GLY A 174 -1.55 14.18 5.66
CA GLY A 174 -1.21 15.27 6.56
C GLY A 174 -1.54 14.97 8.01
N GLU A 175 -0.75 15.60 8.87
CA GLU A 175 -0.87 15.52 10.32
C GLU A 175 -2.13 16.25 10.84
N TYR A 176 -2.73 15.82 11.96
CA TYR A 176 -2.28 14.71 12.80
C TYR A 176 -2.65 13.34 12.21
N PHE A 177 -1.68 12.44 12.21
CA PHE A 177 -1.84 11.03 11.89
C PHE A 177 -1.80 10.24 13.20
N GLU A 178 -2.90 9.55 13.53
CA GLU A 178 -2.99 8.73 14.75
C GLU A 178 -2.24 7.39 14.58
N ILE A 179 -0.91 7.45 14.67
CA ILE A 179 0.01 6.29 14.73
C ILE A 179 0.55 6.04 16.12
#